data_AF-W1F8Q9-F1
#
_entry.id   AF-W1F8Q9-F1
#
_cell.length_a   1.000
_cell.length_b   1.000
_cell.length_c   1.000
_cell.angle_alpha   90.00
_cell.angle_beta   90.00
_cell.angle_gamma   90.00
#
_symmetry.space_group_name_H-M   'P 1'
#
loop_
_entity.id
_entity.type
_entity.pdbx_description
1 polymer ?
#
loop_
_entity_poly.entity_id
_entity_poly.type
_entity_poly.pdbx_seq_one_letter_code
_entity_poly.pdbx_strand_id
1 'polypeptide(L)'
;MAFLLIFFMLMQLIIYFAFLTLGTKLSVYRLFILAGAFIASTILVVFASKNVENISYYVLKSTIDFEWRSQVKCGELNISRPDERYFGFNTDKYTVFYSNREGKWGFNELKCKKGSDRRDAYSIENVSEYNVPGWLK
;
A
#
# COMPACT_ATOMS: atom_id res chain seq x y z
N MET A 1 10.29 -9.96 8.61
CA MET A 1 10.97 -11.23 8.93
C MET A 1 10.47 -12.41 8.11
N ALA A 2 9.17 -12.72 8.08
CA ALA A 2 8.64 -13.83 7.28
C ALA A 2 8.98 -13.75 5.78
N PHE A 3 8.91 -12.55 5.18
CA PHE A 3 9.27 -12.33 3.77
C PHE A 3 10.74 -12.65 3.44
N LEU A 4 11.66 -12.29 4.33
CA LEU A 4 13.09 -12.62 4.20
C LEU A 4 13.33 -14.13 4.26
N LEU A 5 12.65 -14.83 5.17
CA LEU A 5 12.74 -16.28 5.30
C LEU A 5 12.25 -16.99 4.03
N ILE A 6 11.12 -16.56 3.47
CA ILE A 6 10.59 -17.10 2.22
C ILE A 6 11.56 -16.85 1.06
N PHE A 7 12.12 -15.64 0.97
CA PHE A 7 13.11 -15.31 -0.05
C PHE A 7 14.34 -16.23 0.03
N PHE A 8 14.95 -16.38 1.20
CA PHE A 8 16.11 -17.28 1.36
C PHE A 8 15.78 -18.73 1.06
N MET A 9 14.59 -19.21 1.46
CA MET A 9 14.15 -20.58 1.17
C MET A 9 14.02 -20.83 -0.35
N LEU A 10 13.43 -19.90 -1.10
CA LEU A 10 13.32 -19.98 -2.56
C LEU A 10 14.68 -19.88 -3.23
N MET A 11 15.54 -18.97 -2.76
CA MET A 11 16.87 -18.79 -3.33
C MET A 11 17.75 -20.02 -3.13
N GLN A 12 17.62 -20.73 -2.02
CA GLN A 12 18.36 -21.97 -1.78
C GLN A 12 18.01 -23.05 -2.82
N LEU A 13 16.74 -23.18 -3.21
CA LEU A 13 16.30 -24.07 -4.29
C LEU A 13 16.89 -23.66 -5.64
N ILE A 14 16.86 -22.36 -5.96
CA ILE A 14 17.39 -21.82 -7.21
C ILE A 14 18.90 -22.06 -7.31
N ILE A 15 19.65 -21.78 -6.23
CA ILE A 15 21.09 -21.98 -6.17
C ILE A 15 21.43 -23.47 -6.30
N TYR A 16 20.67 -24.35 -5.65
CA TYR A 16 20.85 -25.79 -5.75
C TYR A 16 20.64 -26.32 -7.19
N PHE A 17 19.57 -25.89 -7.87
CA PHE A 17 19.32 -26.24 -9.27
C PHE A 17 20.38 -25.66 -10.21
N ALA A 18 20.81 -24.42 -9.98
CA ALA A 18 21.90 -23.81 -10.73
C ALA A 18 23.21 -24.61 -10.56
N PHE A 19 23.52 -25.06 -9.34
CA PHE A 19 24.69 -25.89 -9.07
C PHE A 19 24.62 -27.24 -9.81
N LEU A 20 23.49 -27.94 -9.76
CA LEU A 20 23.32 -29.21 -10.47
C LEU A 20 23.47 -29.09 -12.00
N THR A 21 22.96 -28.00 -12.58
CA THR A 21 22.92 -27.81 -14.03
C THR A 21 24.19 -27.20 -14.61
N LEU A 22 24.87 -26.35 -13.84
CA LEU A 22 25.97 -25.51 -14.31
C LEU A 22 27.29 -25.74 -13.58
N GLY A 23 27.31 -26.54 -12.50
CA GLY A 23 28.48 -26.72 -11.63
C GLY A 23 29.75 -27.21 -12.32
N THR A 24 29.62 -27.97 -13.42
CA THR A 24 30.75 -28.45 -14.23
C THR A 24 31.08 -27.54 -15.43
N LYS A 25 30.24 -26.53 -15.71
CA LYS A 25 30.34 -25.64 -16.88
C LYS A 25 30.65 -24.18 -16.53
N LEU A 26 30.62 -23.82 -15.25
CA LEU A 26 30.83 -22.45 -14.77
C LEU A 26 32.31 -22.17 -14.54
N SER A 27 32.83 -21.18 -15.24
CA SER A 27 34.13 -20.58 -14.92
C SER A 27 34.04 -19.80 -13.60
N VAL A 28 35.19 -19.70 -12.90
CA VAL A 28 35.32 -19.00 -11.62
C VAL A 28 34.76 -17.58 -11.66
N TYR A 29 34.95 -16.82 -12.75
CA TYR A 29 34.42 -15.45 -12.86
C TYR A 29 32.89 -15.39 -12.87
N ARG A 30 32.21 -16.39 -13.45
CA ARG A 30 30.72 -16.43 -13.48
C ARG A 30 30.15 -16.74 -12.10
N LEU A 31 30.85 -17.55 -11.31
CA LEU A 31 30.54 -17.78 -9.91
C LEU A 31 30.61 -16.48 -9.09
N PHE A 32 31.64 -15.66 -9.30
CA PHE A 32 31.74 -14.35 -8.64
C PHE A 32 30.60 -13.40 -9.04
N ILE A 33 30.20 -13.36 -10.32
CA ILE A 33 29.06 -12.55 -10.77
C ILE A 33 27.75 -13.01 -10.11
N LEU A 34 27.51 -14.33 -10.04
CA LEU A 34 26.32 -14.89 -9.40
C LEU A 34 26.30 -14.61 -7.89
N ALA A 35 27.43 -14.75 -7.21
CA ALA A 35 27.55 -14.42 -5.78
C ALA A 35 27.30 -12.91 -5.55
N GLY A 36 27.86 -12.04 -6.39
CA GLY A 36 27.62 -10.61 -6.34
C GLY A 36 26.13 -10.24 -6.56
N ALA A 37 25.49 -10.85 -7.56
CA ALA A 37 24.07 -10.67 -7.82
C ALA A 37 23.20 -11.15 -6.64
N PHE A 38 23.57 -12.27 -6.02
CA PHE A 38 22.89 -12.79 -4.83
C PHE A 38 22.99 -11.82 -3.64
N ILE A 39 24.18 -11.31 -3.36
CA ILE A 39 24.40 -10.32 -2.28
C ILE A 39 23.60 -9.04 -2.57
N ALA A 40 23.65 -8.52 -3.80
CA ALA A 40 22.89 -7.34 -4.19
C ALA A 40 21.38 -7.55 -4.04
N SER A 41 20.86 -8.71 -4.46
CA SER A 41 19.44 -9.06 -4.30
C SER A 41 19.03 -9.15 -2.83
N THR A 42 19.90 -9.67 -1.97
CA THR A 42 19.64 -9.77 -0.52
C THR A 42 19.56 -8.38 0.11
N ILE A 43 20.46 -7.46 -0.25
CA ILE A 43 20.44 -6.07 0.20
C ILE A 43 19.14 -5.39 -0.23
N LEU A 44 18.72 -5.58 -1.48
CA LEU A 44 17.47 -5.04 -2.01
C LEU A 44 16.25 -5.58 -1.26
N VAL A 45 16.20 -6.87 -0.97
CA VAL A 45 15.09 -7.49 -0.23
C VAL A 45 15.04 -7.00 1.21
N VAL A 46 16.19 -6.84 1.87
CA VAL A 46 16.26 -6.26 3.23
C VAL A 46 15.78 -4.81 3.20
N PHE A 47 16.22 -4.03 2.21
CA PHE A 47 15.78 -2.65 2.05
C PHE A 47 14.28 -2.54 1.81
N ALA A 48 13.73 -3.34 0.89
CA ALA A 48 12.30 -3.42 0.62
C ALA A 48 11.54 -3.84 1.88
N SER A 49 12.04 -4.86 2.61
CA SER A 49 11.44 -5.36 3.85
C SER A 49 11.36 -4.30 4.95
N LYS A 50 12.39 -3.45 5.08
CA LYS A 50 12.39 -2.33 6.04
C LYS A 50 11.44 -1.21 5.63
N ASN A 51 11.12 -1.11 4.34
CA ASN A 51 10.28 -0.05 3.78
C ASN A 51 8.88 -0.55 3.36
N VAL A 52 8.45 -1.73 3.80
CA VAL A 52 7.15 -2.31 3.40
C VAL A 52 5.99 -1.38 3.75
N GLU A 53 6.00 -0.78 4.94
CA GLU A 53 4.95 0.17 5.34
C GLU A 53 4.88 1.36 4.37
N ASN A 54 6.04 1.89 3.98
CA ASN A 54 6.14 3.00 3.04
C ASN A 54 5.61 2.60 1.65
N ILE A 55 6.04 1.43 1.15
CA ILE A 55 5.61 0.92 -0.15
C ILE A 55 4.10 0.67 -0.16
N SER A 56 3.57 0.08 0.92
CA SER A 56 2.13 -0.18 1.06
C SER A 56 1.31 1.11 1.05
N TYR A 57 1.76 2.17 1.74
CA TYR A 57 1.11 3.48 1.67
C TYR A 57 1.05 4.03 0.25
N TYR A 58 2.16 3.97 -0.50
CA TYR A 58 2.20 4.46 -1.89
C TYR A 58 1.28 3.67 -2.82
N VAL A 59 1.37 2.34 -2.77
CA VAL A 59 0.54 1.47 -3.62
C VAL A 59 -0.93 1.69 -3.30
N LEU A 60 -1.29 1.69 -2.01
CA LEU A 60 -2.67 1.89 -1.57
C LEU A 60 -3.18 3.28 -1.98
N LYS A 61 -2.42 4.34 -1.73
CA LYS A 61 -2.80 5.71 -2.12
C LYS A 61 -2.99 5.81 -3.63
N SER A 62 -2.07 5.25 -4.42
CA SER A 62 -2.14 5.28 -5.89
C SER A 62 -3.40 4.56 -6.40
N THR A 63 -3.68 3.36 -5.89
CA THR A 63 -4.87 2.59 -6.27
C THR A 63 -6.15 3.32 -5.87
N ILE A 64 -6.21 3.86 -4.65
CA ILE A 64 -7.37 4.60 -4.18
C ILE A 64 -7.58 5.89 -4.98
N ASP A 65 -6.51 6.65 -5.26
CA ASP A 65 -6.61 7.86 -6.08
C ASP A 65 -7.10 7.57 -7.51
N PHE A 66 -6.79 6.39 -8.05
CA PHE A 66 -7.24 5.95 -9.37
C PHE A 66 -8.67 5.43 -9.38
N GLU A 67 -9.05 4.60 -8.41
CA GLU A 67 -10.34 3.89 -8.41
C GLU A 67 -11.47 4.65 -7.72
N TRP A 68 -11.16 5.43 -6.68
CA TRP A 68 -12.16 6.03 -5.82
C TRP A 68 -12.54 7.43 -6.30
N ARG A 69 -13.74 7.86 -5.92
CA ARG A 69 -14.28 9.14 -6.36
C ARG A 69 -13.64 10.27 -5.57
N SER A 70 -13.41 11.41 -6.21
CA SER A 70 -12.95 12.64 -5.55
C SER A 70 -14.07 13.41 -4.83
N GLN A 71 -15.33 13.09 -5.14
CA GLN A 71 -16.50 13.71 -4.54
C GLN A 71 -17.67 12.72 -4.42
N VAL A 72 -18.53 12.94 -3.43
CA VAL A 72 -19.76 12.18 -3.21
C VAL A 72 -20.91 13.10 -2.82
N LYS A 73 -22.14 12.64 -3.08
CA LYS A 73 -23.35 13.35 -2.70
C LYS A 73 -24.05 12.67 -1.54
N CYS A 74 -24.51 13.47 -0.61
CA CYS A 74 -25.24 13.08 0.58
C CYS A 74 -26.58 13.81 0.54
N GLY A 75 -27.54 13.27 -0.21
CA GLY A 75 -28.72 14.03 -0.65
C GLY A 75 -28.30 15.18 -1.58
N GLU A 76 -28.66 16.42 -1.22
CA GLU A 76 -28.25 17.63 -1.97
C GLU A 76 -26.84 18.13 -1.62
N LEU A 77 -26.24 17.65 -0.51
CA LEU A 77 -24.89 18.06 -0.12
C LEU A 77 -23.83 17.39 -1.00
N ASN A 78 -23.02 18.19 -1.69
CA ASN A 78 -21.81 17.72 -2.37
C ASN A 78 -20.61 17.81 -1.43
N ILE A 79 -19.95 16.69 -1.17
CA ILE A 79 -18.80 16.58 -0.29
C ILE A 79 -17.59 16.29 -1.17
N SER A 80 -16.65 17.23 -1.17
CA SER A 80 -15.39 17.12 -1.90
C SER A 80 -14.29 17.77 -1.08
N ARG A 81 -13.19 17.04 -0.88
CA ARG A 81 -12.00 17.51 -0.18
C ARG A 81 -10.78 16.99 -0.95
N PRO A 82 -9.74 17.82 -1.13
CA PRO A 82 -8.61 17.50 -2.00
C PRO A 82 -7.88 16.22 -1.56
N ASP A 83 -7.71 16.08 -0.25
CA ASP A 83 -6.97 14.99 0.41
C ASP A 83 -7.82 13.76 0.72
N GLU A 84 -9.06 13.72 0.21
CA GLU A 84 -10.00 12.64 0.48
C GLU A 84 -10.45 11.95 -0.80
N ARG A 85 -10.69 10.65 -0.68
CA ARG A 85 -11.26 9.80 -1.71
C ARG A 85 -12.38 8.98 -1.10
N TYR A 86 -13.41 8.73 -1.90
CA TYR A 86 -14.66 8.18 -1.41
C TYR A 86 -15.06 6.95 -2.20
N PHE A 87 -15.41 5.88 -1.49
CA PHE A 87 -15.92 4.64 -2.04
C PHE A 87 -17.25 4.29 -1.40
N GLY A 88 -18.21 3.87 -2.21
CA GLY A 88 -19.52 3.47 -1.74
C GLY A 88 -20.49 3.33 -2.89
N PHE A 89 -21.28 2.27 -2.84
CA PHE A 89 -22.34 2.00 -3.82
C PHE A 89 -23.65 2.68 -3.40
N ASN A 90 -23.90 2.83 -2.10
CA ASN A 90 -25.09 3.47 -1.57
C ASN A 90 -24.83 4.95 -1.21
N THR A 91 -25.85 5.78 -1.36
CA THR A 91 -25.85 7.21 -0.97
C THR A 91 -25.98 7.44 0.55
N ASP A 92 -26.25 6.38 1.31
CA ASP A 92 -26.44 6.49 2.76
C ASP A 92 -25.12 6.33 3.55
N LYS A 93 -24.09 5.73 2.94
CA LYS A 93 -22.83 5.44 3.60
C LYS A 93 -21.67 5.32 2.59
N TYR A 94 -20.56 5.97 2.92
CA TYR A 94 -19.32 5.95 2.15
C TYR A 94 -18.14 5.61 3.06
N THR A 95 -17.19 4.85 2.51
CA THR A 95 -15.84 4.73 3.06
C THR A 95 -15.02 5.90 2.51
N VAL A 96 -14.35 6.62 3.40
CA VAL A 96 -13.52 7.78 3.07
C VAL A 96 -12.08 7.46 3.40
N PHE A 97 -11.24 7.43 2.37
CA PHE A 97 -9.80 7.45 2.56
C PHE A 97 -9.34 8.89 2.67
N TYR A 98 -8.52 9.21 3.67
CA TYR A 98 -7.86 10.51 3.77
C TYR A 98 -6.35 10.30 3.77
N SER A 99 -5.64 11.07 2.95
CA SER A 99 -4.19 11.10 2.92
C SER A 99 -3.68 12.39 3.54
N ASN A 100 -2.74 12.30 4.47
CA ASN A 100 -2.02 13.45 5.02
C ASN A 100 -2.88 14.46 5.82
N ARG A 101 -3.88 13.99 6.56
CA ARG A 101 -4.55 14.82 7.58
C ARG A 101 -3.65 14.87 8.81
N GLU A 102 -3.02 16.01 9.07
CA GLU A 102 -2.09 16.21 10.21
C GLU A 102 -0.92 15.20 10.23
N GLY A 103 -0.41 14.83 9.06
CA GLY A 103 0.65 13.83 8.94
C GLY A 103 0.20 12.40 9.24
N LYS A 104 -1.11 12.14 9.18
CA LYS A 104 -1.73 10.82 9.30
C LYS A 104 -2.56 10.49 8.07
N TRP A 105 -2.77 9.21 7.85
CA TRP A 105 -3.63 8.69 6.79
C TRP A 105 -4.49 7.57 7.35
N GLY A 106 -5.62 7.31 6.71
CA GLY A 106 -6.48 6.24 7.19
C GLY A 106 -7.84 6.25 6.52
N PHE A 107 -8.79 5.65 7.23
CA PHE A 107 -10.14 5.45 6.75
C PHE A 107 -11.13 6.00 7.77
N ASN A 108 -12.08 6.77 7.27
CA ASN A 108 -13.28 7.15 7.99
C ASN A 108 -14.49 6.51 7.32
N GLU A 109 -15.58 6.47 8.05
CA GLU A 109 -16.90 6.14 7.57
C GLU A 109 -17.74 7.41 7.57
N LEU A 110 -18.27 7.77 6.41
CA LEU A 110 -19.19 8.89 6.23
C LEU A 110 -20.60 8.32 6.13
N LYS A 111 -21.43 8.61 7.13
CA LYS A 111 -22.85 8.25 7.14
C LYS A 111 -23.69 9.45 6.79
N CYS A 112 -24.59 9.27 5.84
CA CYS A 112 -25.55 10.28 5.44
C CYS A 112 -26.82 10.19 6.28
N LYS A 113 -27.25 11.32 6.80
CA LYS A 113 -28.52 11.49 7.50
C LYS A 113 -29.42 12.35 6.60
N LYS A 114 -30.34 11.69 5.90
CA LYS A 114 -31.38 12.37 5.12
C LYS A 114 -32.37 13.03 6.07
N GLY A 115 -32.43 14.35 6.05
CA GLY A 115 -33.36 15.12 6.89
C GLY A 115 -34.73 15.21 6.24
N SER A 116 -35.80 15.27 7.04
CA SER A 116 -37.20 15.42 6.56
C SER A 116 -37.44 16.71 5.74
N ASP A 117 -36.56 17.72 5.84
CA ASP A 117 -36.76 19.07 5.25
C ASP A 117 -35.55 19.57 4.43
N ARG A 118 -34.89 18.71 3.63
CA ARG A 118 -33.63 19.05 2.90
C ARG A 118 -32.48 19.53 3.79
N ARG A 119 -32.59 19.36 5.11
CA ARG A 119 -31.50 19.50 6.07
C ARG A 119 -30.70 18.20 6.08
N ASP A 120 -30.13 17.88 4.93
CA ASP A 120 -29.22 16.75 4.81
C ASP A 120 -27.99 17.05 5.68
N ALA A 121 -27.53 16.04 6.40
CA ALA A 121 -26.35 16.12 7.22
C ALA A 121 -25.52 14.85 7.03
N TYR A 122 -24.24 14.93 7.40
CA TYR A 122 -23.38 13.77 7.43
C TYR A 122 -22.63 13.71 8.75
N SER A 123 -22.30 12.50 9.16
CA SER A 123 -21.41 12.24 10.29
C SER A 123 -20.20 11.44 9.82
N ILE A 124 -19.04 11.77 10.36
CA ILE A 124 -17.78 11.09 10.08
C ILE A 124 -17.39 10.31 11.33
N GLU A 125 -17.17 9.01 11.19
CA GLU A 125 -16.64 8.13 12.23
C GLU A 125 -15.26 7.63 11.81
N ASN A 126 -14.29 7.66 12.73
CA ASN A 126 -12.95 7.12 12.44
C ASN A 126 -12.99 5.59 12.46
N VAL A 127 -12.51 4.96 11.40
CA VAL A 127 -12.40 3.50 11.30
C VAL A 127 -10.98 3.06 11.64
N SER A 128 -9.99 3.74 11.09
CA SER A 128 -8.57 3.44 11.32
C SER A 128 -7.71 4.65 10.98
N GLU A 129 -6.61 4.79 11.70
CA GLU A 129 -5.66 5.88 11.53
C GLU A 129 -4.23 5.36 11.68
N TYR A 130 -3.36 5.83 10.80
CA TYR A 130 -1.95 5.45 10.71
C TYR A 130 -1.10 6.69 10.50
N ASN A 131 0.16 6.64 10.94
CA ASN A 131 1.11 7.71 10.65
C ASN A 131 1.53 7.66 9.18
N VAL A 132 1.63 8.83 8.54
CA VAL A 132 2.31 8.94 7.25
C VAL A 132 3.79 8.58 7.46
N PRO A 133 4.39 7.78 6.55
CA PRO A 133 5.82 7.50 6.54
C PRO A 133 6.69 8.74 6.82
N GLY A 134 7.69 8.60 7.69
CA GLY A 134 8.49 9.74 8.18
C GLY A 134 9.32 10.49 7.13
N TRP A 135 9.53 9.93 5.93
CA TRP A 135 10.21 10.60 4.81
C TRP A 135 9.26 11.38 3.88
N LEU A 136 7.95 11.23 4.10
CA LEU A 136 6.87 11.93 3.40
C LEU A 136 6.30 13.09 4.24
N LYS A 137 6.60 13.13 5.54
CA LYS A 137 6.36 14.28 6.42
C LYS A 137 7.43 15.34 6.18
#